data_AF-A0A2Y8ZTH9-F1
#
_entry.id   AF-A0A2Y8ZTH9-F1
#
_cell.length_a   1.000
_cell.length_b   1.000
_cell.length_c   1.000
_cell.angle_alpha   90.00
_cell.angle_beta   90.00
_cell.angle_gamma   90.00
#
_symmetry.space_group_name_H-M   'P 1'
#
loop_
_entity.id
_entity.type
_entity.pdbx_description
1 polymer ?
#
loop_
_entity_poly.entity_id
_entity_poly.type
_entity_poly.pdbx_seq_one_letter_code
_entity_poly.pdbx_strand_id
1 'polypeptide(L)'
;MSIDVEELLRETSAPPMSLSPATVLGAAKQDVVRRRRRFAGLATAGVAAAAAVAITVGVVGGEQSAPRPMPAQTNTLDLNDPQKADFFGPSAGLPLGQIASSAIPIASDPSGAARTPMTKYVVTRQDGVLRLSRLDGSRQTLLPLAEKLSDGGSVTTDRKQTLMVHPLPADVRSAAQVISAQAMVEGGGTTLSDGSTVGVFWTSDPVNVSNVGLAWWRTTSGSLGSSTAETAKTVTLTAGGKKATYWEFTKSSFCGFDDETGAFATPMTNEQCPTDLSGSEDHVGWMQTVYGPISNLHSVTAPGVTDQAIVSASIPGTSRVVLWGSGTLAAGSGAGSDAPFSKVTWTGPDGKTHSWDAPTP
;
A
#
# COMPACT_ATOMS: atom_id res chain seq x y z
N MET A 1 -16.83 29.42 -63.58
CA MET A 1 -16.94 30.78 -63.00
C MET A 1 -15.84 30.92 -61.97
N SER A 2 -15.20 32.08 -61.89
CA SER A 2 -14.00 32.31 -61.08
C SER A 2 -14.01 33.76 -60.61
N ILE A 3 -13.93 33.97 -59.29
CA ILE A 3 -13.65 35.26 -58.65
C ILE A 3 -12.73 34.94 -57.48
N ASP A 4 -11.44 35.26 -57.65
CA ASP A 4 -10.49 35.52 -56.56
C ASP A 4 -10.55 37.03 -56.20
N VAL A 5 -9.58 37.49 -55.40
CA VAL A 5 -9.21 38.90 -55.13
C VAL A 5 -9.94 39.55 -53.93
N GLU A 6 -9.13 39.84 -52.90
CA GLU A 6 -8.95 41.10 -52.13
C GLU A 6 -10.22 41.98 -51.87
N GLU A 7 -10.44 42.60 -50.71
CA GLU A 7 -9.58 43.29 -49.72
C GLU A 7 -10.37 43.36 -48.37
N LEU A 8 -10.00 43.93 -47.21
CA LEU A 8 -8.96 44.89 -46.82
C LEU A 8 -8.66 44.75 -45.31
N LEU A 9 -7.38 44.81 -44.91
CA LEU A 9 -6.95 44.77 -43.49
C LEU A 9 -6.92 46.18 -42.86
N ARG A 10 -7.45 46.34 -41.64
CA ARG A 10 -7.01 47.35 -40.65
C ARG A 10 -7.08 46.74 -39.25
N GLU A 11 -5.96 46.44 -38.58
CA GLU A 11 -4.86 47.29 -38.07
C GLU A 11 -5.01 47.48 -36.55
N THR A 12 -4.14 46.88 -35.75
CA THR A 12 -3.60 47.50 -34.52
C THR A 12 -2.32 46.81 -34.05
N SER A 13 -1.19 47.39 -34.47
CA SER A 13 0.21 47.33 -33.98
C SER A 13 0.71 46.28 -32.96
N ALA A 14 1.87 45.70 -33.29
CA ALA A 14 2.91 45.07 -32.44
C ALA A 14 4.30 45.37 -33.12
N PRO A 15 5.51 44.85 -32.76
CA PRO A 15 6.00 44.12 -31.56
C PRO A 15 6.72 45.13 -30.62
N PRO A 16 8.01 45.07 -30.15
CA PRO A 16 9.10 44.04 -30.10
C PRO A 16 8.77 42.75 -29.30
N MET A 17 9.57 41.66 -29.19
CA MET A 17 11.01 41.30 -29.39
C MET A 17 12.00 41.74 -28.27
N SER A 18 12.99 40.95 -27.83
CA SER A 18 13.52 39.64 -28.31
C SER A 18 14.02 38.71 -27.18
N LEU A 19 14.41 37.47 -27.54
CA LEU A 19 15.31 36.58 -26.76
C LEU A 19 16.77 37.12 -26.82
N SER A 20 17.81 36.65 -26.10
CA SER A 20 18.31 35.27 -25.89
C SER A 20 19.33 35.18 -24.70
N PRO A 21 20.02 34.05 -24.42
CA PRO A 21 20.68 33.80 -23.12
C PRO A 21 22.22 33.92 -23.03
N ALA A 22 22.71 33.95 -21.78
CA ALA A 22 24.02 33.49 -21.28
C ALA A 22 25.32 34.30 -21.56
N THR A 23 25.64 35.25 -20.66
CA THR A 23 26.99 35.71 -20.26
C THR A 23 26.84 36.66 -19.04
N VAL A 24 27.74 36.81 -18.06
CA VAL A 24 29.10 36.30 -17.77
C VAL A 24 29.18 35.83 -16.29
N LEU A 25 30.21 35.05 -15.93
CA LEU A 25 30.53 34.67 -14.53
C LEU A 25 30.99 35.88 -13.67
N GLY A 26 30.81 35.78 -12.35
CA GLY A 26 31.45 36.67 -11.34
C GLY A 26 30.58 36.79 -10.07
N ALA A 27 30.72 35.95 -9.04
CA ALA A 27 31.83 35.84 -8.07
C ALA A 27 31.75 36.87 -6.92
N ALA A 28 32.19 36.43 -5.72
CA ALA A 28 32.14 37.16 -4.44
C ALA A 28 30.71 37.41 -3.87
N LYS A 29 30.47 37.43 -2.55
CA LYS A 29 31.15 36.77 -1.41
C LYS A 29 30.16 36.70 -0.24
N GLN A 30 30.49 35.96 0.83
CA GLN A 30 29.84 36.17 2.12
C GLN A 30 30.14 37.58 2.63
N ASP A 31 29.18 38.22 3.31
CA ASP A 31 29.53 39.25 4.28
C ASP A 31 28.65 39.15 5.55
N VAL A 32 29.29 39.24 6.72
CA VAL A 32 28.68 38.93 8.02
C VAL A 32 28.61 40.19 8.87
N VAL A 33 27.46 40.87 8.87
CA VAL A 33 27.27 42.11 9.64
C VAL A 33 26.40 41.88 10.87
N ARG A 34 27.05 41.60 12.00
CA ARG A 34 26.44 41.74 13.33
C ARG A 34 26.05 43.20 13.57
N ARG A 35 24.79 43.48 13.93
CA ARG A 35 24.44 44.68 14.73
C ARG A 35 23.51 44.34 15.89
N ARG A 36 24.01 44.51 17.12
CA ARG A 36 23.23 44.57 18.38
C ARG A 36 23.26 46.00 18.90
N ARG A 37 22.10 46.57 19.23
CA ARG A 37 21.79 47.68 20.17
C ARG A 37 20.32 48.09 19.95
N ARG A 38 19.55 48.62 20.90
CA ARG A 38 19.40 48.41 22.36
C ARG A 38 18.23 49.32 22.80
N PHE A 39 17.22 48.76 23.47
CA PHE A 39 16.23 49.40 24.37
C PHE A 39 16.00 50.94 24.38
N ALA A 40 14.77 51.36 24.05
CA ALA A 40 13.87 52.24 24.83
C ALA A 40 12.52 52.37 24.08
N GLY A 41 11.33 52.43 24.69
CA GLY A 41 10.89 52.21 26.08
C GLY A 41 9.45 52.74 26.31
N LEU A 42 8.74 52.23 27.34
CA LEU A 42 7.46 52.75 27.92
C LEU A 42 6.20 52.72 26.99
N ALA A 43 4.95 52.52 27.46
CA ALA A 43 4.44 51.99 28.74
C ALA A 43 2.94 51.59 28.63
N THR A 44 2.44 50.79 29.59
CA THR A 44 1.02 50.67 30.06
C THR A 44 -0.09 50.26 29.05
N ALA A 45 -1.14 49.52 29.42
CA ALA A 45 -1.40 48.66 30.57
C ALA A 45 -2.62 47.74 30.26
N GLY A 46 -2.74 46.59 30.93
CA GLY A 46 -3.91 45.71 30.82
C GLY A 46 -3.63 44.32 31.42
N VAL A 47 -4.22 44.02 32.58
CA VAL A 47 -3.94 42.79 33.35
C VAL A 47 -5.17 41.89 33.39
N ALA A 48 -4.99 40.62 33.04
CA ALA A 48 -5.87 39.52 33.43
C ALA A 48 -5.01 38.28 33.72
N ALA A 49 -5.32 37.55 34.79
CA ALA A 49 -4.40 36.59 35.40
C ALA A 49 -4.31 35.23 34.68
N ALA A 50 -3.13 34.62 34.75
CA ALA A 50 -2.93 33.17 34.64
C ALA A 50 -2.01 32.73 35.80
N ALA A 51 -2.28 31.57 36.39
CA ALA A 51 -1.61 31.13 37.62
C ALA A 51 -0.16 30.66 37.37
N ALA A 52 0.72 30.94 38.33
CA ALA A 52 2.11 30.49 38.27
C ALA A 52 2.28 29.08 38.84
N VAL A 53 3.00 28.22 38.11
CA VAL A 53 3.68 27.03 38.65
C VAL A 53 5.17 27.22 38.35
N ALA A 54 6.01 27.05 39.37
CA ALA A 54 7.41 27.46 39.30
C ALA A 54 8.28 26.49 38.47
N ILE A 55 9.03 27.03 37.52
CA ILE A 55 10.15 26.33 36.88
C ILE A 55 11.43 26.73 37.62
N THR A 56 11.98 25.83 38.41
CA THR A 56 13.22 26.06 39.17
C THR A 56 14.42 26.07 38.21
N VAL A 57 14.98 27.25 37.94
CA VAL A 57 16.13 27.40 37.03
C VAL A 57 17.43 26.99 37.72
N GLY A 58 17.76 25.70 37.65
CA GLY A 58 19.06 25.17 38.07
C GLY A 58 20.11 25.34 36.97
N VAL A 59 21.05 26.28 37.15
CA VAL A 59 22.22 26.42 36.26
C VAL A 59 23.44 25.72 36.88
N VAL A 60 23.68 24.49 36.43
CA VAL A 60 24.95 23.77 36.55
C VAL A 60 25.21 23.25 35.13
N GLY A 61 26.30 23.64 34.47
CA GLY A 61 27.64 23.14 34.75
C GLY A 61 27.85 21.93 33.85
N GLY A 62 28.34 22.18 32.63
CA GLY A 62 28.08 21.29 31.50
C GLY A 62 29.12 20.20 31.25
N GLU A 63 28.64 19.06 30.79
CA GLU A 63 29.38 18.16 29.91
C GLU A 63 28.66 18.04 28.57
N GLN A 64 29.41 17.91 27.48
CA GLN A 64 28.84 17.66 26.16
C GLN A 64 28.42 16.19 26.06
N SER A 65 27.21 15.88 26.51
CA SER A 65 26.53 14.64 26.10
C SER A 65 26.34 14.66 24.59
N ALA A 66 27.22 13.98 23.87
CA ALA A 66 27.01 13.65 22.46
C ALA A 66 25.64 12.95 22.32
N PRO A 67 24.89 13.21 21.22
CA PRO A 67 23.60 12.56 21.02
C PRO A 67 23.81 11.05 21.02
N ARG A 68 23.23 10.37 22.03
CA ARG A 68 23.28 8.91 22.10
C ARG A 68 22.64 8.36 20.81
N PRO A 69 23.26 7.39 20.12
CA PRO A 69 22.59 6.73 19.01
C PRO A 69 21.29 6.12 19.55
N MET A 70 20.15 6.54 18.99
CA MET A 70 18.89 5.86 19.27
C MET A 70 19.01 4.40 18.80
N PRO A 71 18.35 3.44 19.49
CA PRO A 71 18.30 2.07 19.00
C PRO A 71 17.76 2.06 17.58
N ALA A 72 18.44 1.39 16.66
CA ALA A 72 17.89 1.10 15.36
C ALA A 72 16.69 0.17 15.58
N GLN A 73 15.48 0.71 15.56
CA GLN A 73 14.27 -0.11 15.59
C GLN A 73 14.19 -0.86 14.26
N THR A 74 14.55 -2.14 14.32
CA THR A 74 14.40 -3.08 13.22
C THR A 74 12.92 -3.19 12.89
N ASN A 75 12.53 -2.71 11.71
CA ASN A 75 11.23 -3.01 11.12
C ASN A 75 11.09 -4.54 11.04
N THR A 76 10.22 -5.14 11.86
CA THR A 76 9.89 -6.57 11.79
C THR A 76 8.90 -6.82 10.65
N LEU A 77 9.29 -6.44 9.44
CA LEU A 77 8.73 -6.95 8.19
C LEU A 77 9.13 -8.42 8.05
N ASP A 78 8.30 -9.22 7.39
CA ASP A 78 8.57 -10.64 7.18
C ASP A 78 9.53 -10.81 5.99
N LEU A 79 10.84 -10.90 6.30
CA LEU A 79 11.92 -11.00 5.31
C LEU A 79 12.20 -12.44 4.85
N ASN A 80 11.30 -13.41 5.14
CA ASN A 80 11.51 -14.80 4.73
C ASN A 80 11.23 -15.05 3.23
N ASP A 81 10.53 -14.13 2.56
CA ASP A 81 10.42 -14.11 1.09
C ASP A 81 11.66 -13.42 0.49
N PRO A 82 12.39 -14.07 -0.45
CA PRO A 82 13.60 -13.50 -1.05
C PRO A 82 13.37 -12.19 -1.83
N GLN A 83 12.20 -11.98 -2.43
CA GLN A 83 11.87 -10.71 -3.10
C GLN A 83 11.65 -9.58 -2.09
N LYS A 84 11.05 -9.90 -0.93
CA LYS A 84 10.86 -8.93 0.18
C LYS A 84 12.19 -8.65 0.89
N ALA A 85 13.06 -9.64 1.03
CA ALA A 85 14.43 -9.48 1.52
C ALA A 85 15.26 -8.57 0.59
N ASP A 86 15.24 -8.81 -0.73
CA ASP A 86 15.94 -7.98 -1.73
C ASP A 86 15.47 -6.51 -1.73
N PHE A 87 14.20 -6.25 -1.37
CA PHE A 87 13.64 -4.89 -1.35
C PHE A 87 13.78 -4.18 0.01
N PHE A 88 13.40 -4.82 1.12
CA PHE A 88 13.41 -4.18 2.46
C PHE A 88 14.69 -4.42 3.26
N GLY A 89 15.41 -5.52 3.03
CA GLY A 89 16.74 -5.75 3.60
C GLY A 89 17.71 -4.56 3.46
N PRO A 90 17.85 -3.92 2.29
CA PRO A 90 18.70 -2.72 2.12
C PRO A 90 18.13 -1.43 2.72
N SER A 91 16.93 -1.47 3.33
CA SER A 91 16.36 -0.34 4.08
C SER A 91 16.78 -0.33 5.56
N ALA A 92 17.31 -1.44 6.09
CA ALA A 92 17.84 -1.50 7.44
C ALA A 92 19.05 -0.55 7.61
N GLY A 93 18.96 0.38 8.56
CA GLY A 93 20.01 1.37 8.83
C GLY A 93 20.02 2.59 7.89
N LEU A 94 19.00 2.77 7.05
CA LEU A 94 18.78 4.06 6.38
C LEU A 94 18.29 5.15 7.36
N PRO A 95 18.50 6.45 7.06
CA PRO A 95 17.89 7.54 7.82
C PRO A 95 16.36 7.50 7.82
N LEU A 96 15.74 8.12 8.83
CA LEU A 96 14.28 8.28 8.93
C LEU A 96 13.69 8.89 7.65
N GLY A 97 12.52 8.38 7.26
CA GLY A 97 11.82 8.72 6.02
C GLY A 97 12.45 8.16 4.75
N GLN A 98 13.59 7.46 4.80
CA GLN A 98 14.17 6.82 3.62
C GLN A 98 13.73 5.35 3.48
N ILE A 99 13.75 4.88 2.23
CA ILE A 99 13.54 3.49 1.84
C ILE A 99 14.38 3.19 0.59
N ALA A 100 14.79 1.94 0.41
CA ALA A 100 15.41 1.44 -0.83
C ALA A 100 14.43 0.59 -1.64
N SER A 101 14.58 0.58 -2.96
CA SER A 101 13.93 -0.37 -3.87
C SER A 101 14.96 -1.32 -4.47
N SER A 102 14.56 -2.58 -4.67
CA SER A 102 15.38 -3.59 -5.34
C SER A 102 15.55 -3.29 -6.84
N ALA A 103 16.45 -4.05 -7.46
CA ALA A 103 16.75 -3.97 -8.89
C ALA A 103 15.81 -4.89 -9.70
N ILE A 104 14.76 -4.29 -10.29
CA ILE A 104 13.68 -5.01 -10.99
C ILE A 104 14.09 -5.28 -12.46
N PRO A 105 13.88 -6.49 -13.02
CA PRO A 105 14.06 -6.75 -14.44
C PRO A 105 13.17 -5.84 -15.31
N ILE A 106 13.73 -5.23 -16.35
CA ILE A 106 12.94 -4.49 -17.34
C ILE A 106 12.27 -5.53 -18.24
N ALA A 107 10.97 -5.74 -18.06
CA ALA A 107 10.17 -6.78 -18.74
C ALA A 107 10.08 -6.65 -20.29
N SER A 108 10.77 -5.67 -20.89
CA SER A 108 10.76 -5.37 -22.32
C SER A 108 12.12 -5.51 -23.00
N ASP A 109 13.09 -6.22 -22.41
CA ASP A 109 14.41 -6.46 -23.02
C ASP A 109 14.60 -7.95 -23.43
N PRO A 110 14.53 -8.27 -24.73
CA PRO A 110 14.75 -9.64 -25.23
C PRO A 110 16.22 -10.05 -25.33
N SER A 111 17.18 -9.16 -25.01
CA SER A 111 18.63 -9.43 -25.17
C SER A 111 19.31 -10.02 -23.92
N GLY A 112 18.58 -10.11 -22.81
CA GLY A 112 19.07 -10.51 -21.49
C GLY A 112 18.59 -9.52 -20.44
N ALA A 113 18.42 -9.98 -19.19
CA ALA A 113 17.70 -9.22 -18.16
C ALA A 113 18.45 -7.96 -17.67
N ALA A 114 18.33 -6.86 -18.41
CA ALA A 114 18.66 -5.53 -17.93
C ALA A 114 17.79 -5.19 -16.71
N ARG A 115 18.39 -5.17 -15.52
CA ARG A 115 17.71 -4.73 -14.29
C ARG A 115 17.81 -3.21 -14.13
N THR A 116 16.76 -2.58 -13.59
CA THR A 116 16.87 -1.21 -13.11
C THR A 116 17.90 -1.13 -11.97
N PRO A 117 18.69 -0.05 -11.85
CA PRO A 117 19.60 0.09 -10.72
C PRO A 117 18.80 0.27 -9.41
N MET A 118 19.29 -0.34 -8.32
CA MET A 118 18.74 -0.11 -6.98
C MET A 118 18.63 1.40 -6.72
N THR A 119 17.48 1.80 -6.21
CA THR A 119 17.13 3.21 -6.07
C THR A 119 16.75 3.51 -4.63
N LYS A 120 17.17 4.66 -4.11
CA LYS A 120 16.74 5.13 -2.78
C LYS A 120 15.70 6.23 -2.94
N TYR A 121 14.69 6.21 -2.10
CA TYR A 121 13.66 7.24 -2.04
C TYR A 121 13.58 7.85 -0.64
N VAL A 122 13.18 9.11 -0.57
CA VAL A 122 12.79 9.82 0.66
C VAL A 122 11.30 10.08 0.59
N VAL A 123 10.56 9.61 1.59
CA VAL A 123 9.20 10.06 1.87
C VAL A 123 9.28 11.35 2.69
N THR A 124 8.59 12.40 2.24
CA THR A 124 8.41 13.64 2.99
C THR A 124 6.94 14.03 3.04
N ARG A 125 6.52 14.67 4.14
CA ARG A 125 5.19 15.27 4.25
C ARG A 125 5.29 16.73 3.79
N GLN A 126 4.62 17.09 2.70
CA GLN A 126 4.58 18.45 2.16
C GLN A 126 3.13 18.86 1.89
N ASP A 127 2.73 20.04 2.38
CA ASP A 127 1.40 20.62 2.16
C ASP A 127 0.24 19.67 2.56
N GLY A 128 0.46 18.88 3.62
CA GLY A 128 -0.48 17.88 4.11
C GLY A 128 -0.60 16.61 3.27
N VAL A 129 0.31 16.39 2.30
CA VAL A 129 0.37 15.21 1.44
C VAL A 129 1.70 14.49 1.62
N LEU A 130 1.72 13.17 1.54
CA LEU A 130 2.98 12.43 1.38
C LEU A 130 3.57 12.68 -0.02
N ARG A 131 4.89 12.66 -0.13
CA ARG A 131 5.64 12.90 -1.37
C ARG A 131 6.87 12.02 -1.40
N LEU A 132 7.23 11.53 -2.59
CA LEU A 132 8.48 10.80 -2.82
C LEU A 132 9.50 11.67 -3.53
N SER A 133 10.74 11.61 -3.08
CA SER A 133 11.91 12.11 -3.80
C SER A 133 12.89 10.98 -4.06
N ARG A 134 13.48 10.89 -5.25
CA ARG A 134 14.59 9.96 -5.50
C ARG A 134 15.91 10.54 -5.00
N LEU A 135 16.77 9.68 -4.46
CA LEU A 135 18.18 9.96 -4.14
C LEU A 135 19.08 9.30 -5.19
N ASP A 136 19.61 10.13 -6.10
CA ASP A 136 20.69 9.74 -7.00
C ASP A 136 22.03 10.19 -6.35
N GLY A 137 22.62 9.31 -5.52
CA GLY A 137 23.80 9.64 -4.70
C GLY A 137 23.45 10.61 -3.56
N SER A 138 24.08 11.78 -3.54
CA SER A 138 23.74 12.88 -2.61
C SER A 138 22.66 13.82 -3.14
N ARG A 139 22.20 13.65 -4.39
CA ARG A 139 21.20 14.51 -5.01
C ARG A 139 19.78 13.97 -4.76
N GLN A 140 19.02 14.70 -3.96
CA GLN A 140 17.57 14.51 -3.85
C GLN A 140 16.83 15.19 -5.02
N THR A 141 15.90 14.49 -5.66
CA THR A 141 15.04 15.01 -6.74
C THR A 141 13.59 14.64 -6.42
N LEU A 142 12.73 15.64 -6.19
CA LEU A 142 11.30 15.44 -5.95
C LEU A 142 10.62 14.85 -7.19
N LEU A 143 9.80 13.81 -7.02
CA LEU A 143 9.09 13.16 -8.13
C LEU A 143 7.75 13.89 -8.42
N PRO A 144 7.28 13.90 -9.68
CA PRO A 144 5.97 14.46 -10.02
C PRO A 144 4.85 13.66 -9.36
N LEU A 145 3.94 14.34 -8.64
CA LEU A 145 2.73 13.70 -8.12
C LEU A 145 1.81 13.37 -9.30
N ALA A 146 1.43 12.10 -9.43
CA ALA A 146 0.41 11.66 -10.38
C ALA A 146 -0.99 11.86 -9.78
N GLU A 147 -1.20 11.48 -8.52
CA GLU A 147 -2.48 11.67 -7.81
C GLU A 147 -2.28 11.86 -6.30
N LYS A 148 -3.15 12.66 -5.67
CA LYS A 148 -3.30 12.73 -4.21
C LYS A 148 -4.46 11.82 -3.80
N LEU A 149 -4.21 10.90 -2.88
CA LEU A 149 -5.23 10.01 -2.35
C LEU A 149 -5.97 10.65 -1.17
N SER A 150 -7.22 10.23 -0.95
CA SER A 150 -8.17 10.87 -0.02
C SER A 150 -7.79 10.73 1.46
N ASP A 151 -7.01 9.70 1.80
CA ASP A 151 -6.45 9.43 3.13
C ASP A 151 -5.19 10.23 3.47
N GLY A 152 -4.72 11.08 2.53
CA GLY A 152 -3.45 11.81 2.63
C GLY A 152 -2.27 11.11 1.97
N GLY A 153 -2.49 9.91 1.40
CA GLY A 153 -1.54 9.21 0.57
C GLY A 153 -1.28 9.89 -0.79
N SER A 154 -0.41 9.28 -1.57
CA SER A 154 0.09 9.84 -2.83
C SER A 154 0.53 8.76 -3.81
N VAL A 155 0.29 9.00 -5.11
CA VAL A 155 0.83 8.18 -6.20
C VAL A 155 1.77 9.01 -7.07
N THR A 156 2.88 8.41 -7.47
CA THR A 156 3.84 8.96 -8.45
C THR A 156 4.32 7.86 -9.38
N THR A 157 4.92 8.24 -10.51
CA THR A 157 5.59 7.29 -11.42
C THR A 157 7.05 7.67 -11.59
N ASP A 158 7.93 6.67 -11.56
CA ASP A 158 9.36 6.84 -11.85
C ASP A 158 9.92 5.62 -12.58
N ARG A 159 10.81 5.81 -13.57
CA ARG A 159 11.50 4.72 -14.30
C ARG A 159 10.59 3.57 -14.79
N LYS A 160 9.33 3.87 -15.19
CA LYS A 160 8.23 2.94 -15.55
C LYS A 160 7.55 2.17 -14.39
N GLN A 161 7.86 2.48 -13.13
CA GLN A 161 7.21 1.95 -11.94
C GLN A 161 6.12 2.91 -11.46
N THR A 162 5.03 2.40 -10.86
CA THR A 162 4.12 3.20 -10.04
C THR A 162 4.53 3.05 -8.57
N LEU A 163 4.69 4.16 -7.85
CA LEU A 163 5.01 4.19 -6.43
C LEU A 163 3.84 4.84 -5.68
N MET A 164 3.34 4.16 -4.65
CA MET A 164 2.20 4.57 -3.83
C MET A 164 2.66 4.70 -2.38
N VAL A 165 2.20 5.73 -1.66
CA VAL A 165 2.56 5.94 -0.25
C VAL A 165 1.32 6.30 0.56
N HIS A 166 1.16 5.66 1.70
CA HIS A 166 0.03 5.88 2.63
C HIS A 166 0.52 6.12 4.06
N PRO A 167 -0.21 6.88 4.89
CA PRO A 167 -0.02 6.87 6.33
C PRO A 167 -0.42 5.50 6.90
N LEU A 168 0.33 5.00 7.90
CA LEU A 168 0.02 3.74 8.60
C LEU A 168 -0.01 3.96 10.12
N PRO A 169 -0.74 3.11 10.88
CA PRO A 169 -0.59 3.04 12.33
C PRO A 169 0.84 2.68 12.76
N ALA A 170 1.26 3.15 13.93
CA ALA A 170 2.60 2.89 14.47
C ALA A 170 2.80 1.42 14.90
N ASP A 171 1.73 0.65 15.04
CA ASP A 171 1.73 -0.77 15.44
C ASP A 171 1.49 -1.73 14.25
N VAL A 172 1.71 -1.27 13.01
CA VAL A 172 1.61 -2.11 11.81
C VAL A 172 2.66 -3.23 11.79
N ARG A 173 2.22 -4.45 11.44
CA ARG A 173 3.06 -5.63 11.19
C ARG A 173 3.29 -5.86 9.70
N SER A 174 2.24 -5.76 8.89
CA SER A 174 2.31 -5.88 7.43
C SER A 174 1.24 -5.00 6.76
N ALA A 175 1.48 -4.61 5.52
CA ALA A 175 0.54 -3.84 4.71
C ALA A 175 0.62 -4.24 3.24
N ALA A 176 -0.52 -4.15 2.53
CA ALA A 176 -0.60 -4.38 1.09
C ALA A 176 -1.55 -3.36 0.42
N GLN A 177 -1.31 -3.10 -0.86
CA GLN A 177 -2.06 -2.17 -1.69
C GLN A 177 -2.73 -2.92 -2.83
N VAL A 178 -4.04 -2.68 -3.03
CA VAL A 178 -4.79 -3.21 -4.17
C VAL A 178 -4.46 -2.38 -5.41
N ILE A 179 -4.04 -3.02 -6.50
CA ILE A 179 -3.71 -2.35 -7.79
C ILE A 179 -4.56 -2.87 -8.97
N SER A 180 -5.30 -3.95 -8.77
CA SER A 180 -6.39 -4.42 -9.64
C SER A 180 -7.33 -5.32 -8.85
N ALA A 181 -8.42 -5.82 -9.46
CA ALA A 181 -9.33 -6.77 -8.83
C ALA A 181 -8.72 -8.14 -8.46
N GLN A 182 -7.50 -8.43 -8.91
CA GLN A 182 -6.76 -9.68 -8.67
C GLN A 182 -5.26 -9.45 -8.37
N ALA A 183 -4.81 -8.20 -8.25
CA ALA A 183 -3.41 -7.87 -8.05
C ALA A 183 -3.20 -7.03 -6.78
N MET A 184 -2.37 -7.60 -5.89
CA MET A 184 -1.91 -7.02 -4.63
C MET A 184 -0.41 -6.76 -4.73
N VAL A 185 0.07 -5.67 -4.12
CA VAL A 185 1.50 -5.47 -3.85
C VAL A 185 1.73 -5.13 -2.39
N GLU A 186 2.64 -5.84 -1.74
CA GLU A 186 3.01 -5.58 -0.35
C GLU A 186 3.86 -4.30 -0.21
N GLY A 187 3.78 -3.67 0.96
CA GLY A 187 4.43 -2.38 1.23
C GLY A 187 5.44 -2.40 2.36
N GLY A 188 6.44 -1.53 2.24
CA GLY A 188 7.46 -1.33 3.27
C GLY A 188 7.09 -0.21 4.23
N GLY A 189 7.20 -0.47 5.52
CA GLY A 189 7.14 0.56 6.54
C GLY A 189 8.41 1.42 6.57
N THR A 190 8.27 2.73 6.70
CA THR A 190 9.33 3.63 7.20
C THR A 190 8.72 4.67 8.14
N THR A 191 9.53 5.24 9.03
CA THR A 191 9.09 6.24 10.02
C THR A 191 9.67 7.59 9.65
N LEU A 192 8.82 8.60 9.54
CA LEU A 192 9.19 9.96 9.20
C LEU A 192 9.86 10.70 10.38
N SER A 193 10.46 11.86 10.09
CA SER A 193 11.06 12.73 11.12
C SER A 193 10.04 13.37 12.07
N ASP A 194 8.74 13.34 11.75
CA ASP A 194 7.64 13.72 12.65
C ASP A 194 7.19 12.56 13.57
N GLY A 195 7.81 11.38 13.44
CA GLY A 195 7.48 10.16 14.18
C GLY A 195 6.31 9.35 13.62
N SER A 196 5.66 9.80 12.54
CA SER A 196 4.58 9.05 11.90
C SER A 196 5.10 7.93 11.00
N THR A 197 4.41 6.79 11.02
CA THR A 197 4.70 5.62 10.17
C THR A 197 4.00 5.77 8.83
N VAL A 198 4.67 5.36 7.76
CA VAL A 198 4.14 5.37 6.38
C VAL A 198 4.46 4.05 5.69
N GLY A 199 3.55 3.58 4.85
CA GLY A 199 3.73 2.44 3.97
C GLY A 199 4.07 2.90 2.56
N VAL A 200 5.09 2.30 1.94
CA VAL A 200 5.49 2.53 0.55
C VAL A 200 5.30 1.25 -0.24
N PHE A 201 4.45 1.30 -1.26
CA PHE A 201 4.09 0.19 -2.14
C PHE A 201 4.55 0.53 -3.57
N TRP A 202 4.88 -0.46 -4.38
CA TRP A 202 5.37 -0.24 -5.74
C TRP A 202 4.90 -1.33 -6.71
N THR A 203 5.01 -1.03 -8.00
CA THR A 203 4.83 -1.99 -9.09
C THR A 203 6.07 -2.02 -9.98
N SER A 204 6.31 -3.13 -10.67
CA SER A 204 7.32 -3.22 -11.74
C SER A 204 6.98 -2.35 -12.94
N ASP A 205 5.68 -2.21 -13.23
CA ASP A 205 5.12 -1.64 -14.46
C ASP A 205 4.17 -0.46 -14.16
N PRO A 206 3.86 0.41 -15.14
CA PRO A 206 3.00 1.58 -14.90
C PRO A 206 1.54 1.15 -14.72
N VAL A 207 1.03 1.23 -13.49
CA VAL A 207 -0.40 1.06 -13.21
C VAL A 207 -1.12 2.40 -13.44
N ASN A 208 -2.23 2.36 -14.17
CA ASN A 208 -3.13 3.50 -14.31
C ASN A 208 -3.70 3.88 -12.93
N VAL A 209 -3.58 5.14 -12.54
CA VAL A 209 -3.80 5.54 -11.13
C VAL A 209 -5.24 5.33 -10.66
N SER A 210 -6.22 5.38 -11.59
CA SER A 210 -7.62 5.02 -11.31
C SER A 210 -7.83 3.56 -10.85
N ASN A 211 -6.82 2.71 -10.96
CA ASN A 211 -6.86 1.30 -10.56
C ASN A 211 -6.23 1.07 -9.17
N VAL A 212 -5.60 2.11 -8.59
CA VAL A 212 -5.05 2.07 -7.22
C VAL A 212 -6.23 2.08 -6.24
N GLY A 213 -6.54 0.90 -5.69
CA GLY A 213 -7.64 0.69 -4.75
C GLY A 213 -7.26 1.06 -3.31
N LEU A 214 -7.82 0.33 -2.35
CA LEU A 214 -7.48 0.54 -0.93
C LEU A 214 -6.11 -0.04 -0.56
N ALA A 215 -5.44 0.63 0.37
CA ALA A 215 -4.39 0.03 1.18
C ALA A 215 -5.03 -0.67 2.37
N TRP A 216 -4.51 -1.84 2.77
CA TRP A 216 -4.84 -2.48 4.03
C TRP A 216 -3.60 -2.87 4.83
N TRP A 217 -3.77 -3.06 6.14
CA TRP A 217 -2.68 -3.39 7.05
C TRP A 217 -3.15 -4.28 8.20
N ARG A 218 -2.30 -5.25 8.58
CA ARG A 218 -2.44 -6.02 9.83
C ARG A 218 -1.60 -5.35 10.91
N THR A 219 -2.23 -5.04 12.04
CA THR A 219 -1.54 -4.58 13.25
C THR A 219 -0.86 -5.72 13.99
N THR A 220 0.04 -5.41 14.92
CA THR A 220 0.62 -6.38 15.87
C THR A 220 -0.42 -7.05 16.76
N SER A 221 -1.57 -6.40 17.00
CA SER A 221 -2.73 -7.00 17.68
C SER A 221 -3.53 -8.01 16.83
N GLY A 222 -3.22 -8.11 15.53
CA GLY A 222 -3.94 -8.95 14.57
C GLY A 222 -5.13 -8.26 13.89
N SER A 223 -5.59 -7.10 14.38
CA SER A 223 -6.64 -6.31 13.71
C SER A 223 -6.20 -5.88 12.31
N LEU A 224 -7.11 -6.06 11.33
CA LEU A 224 -6.93 -5.68 9.93
C LEU A 224 -7.68 -4.37 9.65
N GLY A 225 -6.98 -3.33 9.22
CA GLY A 225 -7.53 -2.00 8.90
C GLY A 225 -7.20 -1.55 7.48
N SER A 226 -7.83 -0.46 7.02
CA SER A 226 -7.66 0.08 5.65
C SER A 226 -7.55 1.59 5.57
N SER A 227 -7.08 2.10 4.42
CA SER A 227 -6.99 3.54 4.10
C SER A 227 -8.33 4.28 4.14
N THR A 228 -9.45 3.57 4.01
CA THR A 228 -10.82 4.11 4.19
C THR A 228 -11.22 4.29 5.66
N ALA A 229 -10.28 4.05 6.59
CA ALA A 229 -10.50 3.96 8.04
C ALA A 229 -11.54 2.88 8.44
N GLU A 230 -11.70 1.85 7.61
CA GLU A 230 -12.51 0.69 7.94
C GLU A 230 -11.67 -0.39 8.63
N THR A 231 -12.22 -1.01 9.66
CA THR A 231 -11.66 -2.23 10.28
C THR A 231 -12.43 -3.41 9.73
N ALA A 232 -11.72 -4.43 9.24
CA ALA A 232 -12.35 -5.59 8.65
C ALA A 232 -13.07 -6.45 9.70
N LYS A 233 -14.16 -7.11 9.29
CA LYS A 233 -14.65 -8.31 9.98
C LYS A 233 -13.74 -9.47 9.60
N THR A 234 -13.31 -10.27 10.57
CA THR A 234 -12.43 -11.43 10.35
C THR A 234 -13.10 -12.71 10.84
N VAL A 235 -12.86 -13.82 10.13
CA VAL A 235 -13.34 -15.16 10.49
C VAL A 235 -12.22 -16.17 10.29
N THR A 236 -11.74 -16.76 11.38
CA THR A 236 -10.78 -17.88 11.29
C THR A 236 -11.53 -19.17 11.00
N LEU A 237 -11.03 -19.90 10.01
CA LEU A 237 -11.55 -21.17 9.52
C LEU A 237 -10.50 -22.27 9.79
N THR A 238 -10.93 -23.49 10.05
CA THR A 238 -10.03 -24.60 10.37
C THR A 238 -10.66 -25.91 9.90
N ALA A 239 -9.98 -26.60 8.98
CA ALA A 239 -10.50 -27.77 8.26
C ALA A 239 -9.33 -28.70 7.93
N GLY A 240 -9.46 -30.01 8.17
CA GLY A 240 -8.39 -30.98 7.87
C GLY A 240 -7.05 -30.72 8.60
N GLY A 241 -7.06 -29.95 9.69
CA GLY A 241 -5.85 -29.46 10.37
C GLY A 241 -5.29 -28.15 9.80
N LYS A 242 -5.55 -27.86 8.52
CA LYS A 242 -5.19 -26.59 7.84
C LYS A 242 -5.99 -25.41 8.40
N LYS A 243 -5.43 -24.20 8.31
CA LYS A 243 -6.07 -22.96 8.79
C LYS A 243 -6.11 -21.87 7.74
N ALA A 244 -7.15 -21.04 7.81
CA ALA A 244 -7.25 -19.81 7.03
C ALA A 244 -7.99 -18.70 7.81
N THR A 245 -7.85 -17.46 7.34
CA THR A 245 -8.56 -16.29 7.86
C THR A 245 -9.24 -15.56 6.71
N TYR A 246 -10.56 -15.71 6.63
CA TYR A 246 -11.42 -14.88 5.81
C TYR A 246 -11.54 -13.47 6.41
N TRP A 247 -11.65 -12.44 5.57
CA TRP A 247 -11.89 -11.07 6.02
C TRP A 247 -12.68 -10.21 5.02
N GLU A 248 -13.41 -9.20 5.52
CA GLU A 248 -14.13 -8.23 4.68
C GLU A 248 -14.12 -6.78 5.22
N PHE A 249 -14.02 -5.84 4.28
CA PHE A 249 -14.28 -4.41 4.43
C PHE A 249 -15.64 -4.10 3.76
N THR A 250 -16.73 -4.23 4.52
CA THR A 250 -18.11 -4.17 3.99
C THR A 250 -18.45 -2.83 3.33
N LYS A 251 -17.98 -1.70 3.86
CA LYS A 251 -18.24 -0.36 3.29
C LYS A 251 -17.39 -0.10 2.05
N SER A 252 -16.17 -0.64 2.04
CA SER A 252 -15.23 -0.54 0.94
C SER A 252 -15.54 -1.52 -0.20
N SER A 253 -16.49 -2.44 0.00
CA SER A 253 -16.86 -3.52 -0.93
C SER A 253 -15.67 -4.37 -1.36
N PHE A 254 -14.81 -4.72 -0.41
CA PHE A 254 -13.65 -5.60 -0.61
C PHE A 254 -13.63 -6.71 0.42
N CYS A 255 -13.13 -7.88 0.01
CA CYS A 255 -12.84 -8.97 0.93
C CYS A 255 -11.59 -9.72 0.48
N GLY A 256 -11.14 -10.64 1.32
CA GLY A 256 -9.95 -11.42 1.06
C GLY A 256 -9.80 -12.59 2.02
N PHE A 257 -8.68 -13.26 1.85
CA PHE A 257 -8.44 -14.58 2.41
C PHE A 257 -6.94 -14.79 2.60
N ASP A 258 -6.52 -15.14 3.81
CA ASP A 258 -5.13 -15.48 4.15
C ASP A 258 -5.09 -16.95 4.58
N ASP A 259 -4.32 -17.80 3.89
CA ASP A 259 -4.11 -19.21 4.24
C ASP A 259 -2.61 -19.59 4.26
N GLU A 260 -2.31 -20.88 4.18
CA GLU A 260 -0.94 -21.41 4.15
C GLU A 260 -0.23 -21.23 2.79
N THR A 261 -0.97 -20.91 1.73
CA THR A 261 -0.46 -20.69 0.35
C THR A 261 -0.23 -19.21 0.05
N GLY A 262 -1.01 -18.30 0.64
CA GLY A 262 -0.82 -16.86 0.47
C GLY A 262 -1.92 -15.99 1.06
N ALA A 263 -1.97 -14.73 0.61
CA ALA A 263 -3.04 -13.79 0.93
C ALA A 263 -3.60 -13.17 -0.36
N PHE A 264 -4.92 -13.19 -0.52
CA PHE A 264 -5.64 -12.67 -1.67
C PHE A 264 -6.68 -11.61 -1.26
N ALA A 265 -7.01 -10.69 -2.17
CA ALA A 265 -8.07 -9.71 -1.99
C ALA A 265 -8.78 -9.39 -3.31
N THR A 266 -10.10 -9.21 -3.25
CA THR A 266 -10.95 -9.01 -4.42
C THR A 266 -12.17 -8.10 -4.12
N PRO A 267 -12.69 -7.36 -5.11
CA PRO A 267 -13.94 -6.63 -4.98
C PRO A 267 -15.14 -7.56 -4.74
N MET A 268 -16.03 -7.16 -3.84
CA MET A 268 -17.28 -7.86 -3.56
C MET A 268 -18.32 -7.56 -4.64
N THR A 269 -19.01 -8.59 -5.13
CA THR A 269 -20.14 -8.51 -6.06
C THR A 269 -21.44 -8.85 -5.33
N ASN A 270 -22.45 -7.97 -5.35
CA ASN A 270 -23.74 -8.17 -4.68
C ASN A 270 -23.61 -8.54 -3.17
N GLU A 271 -22.73 -7.81 -2.47
CA GLU A 271 -22.31 -8.07 -1.07
C GLU A 271 -21.64 -9.43 -0.82
N GLN A 272 -21.29 -10.19 -1.86
CA GLN A 272 -20.60 -11.46 -1.75
C GLN A 272 -19.17 -11.35 -2.31
N CYS A 273 -18.23 -12.04 -1.68
CA CYS A 273 -16.99 -12.39 -2.35
C CYS A 273 -17.33 -13.32 -3.53
N PRO A 274 -16.74 -13.12 -4.71
CA PRO A 274 -16.78 -14.11 -5.77
C PRO A 274 -16.18 -15.42 -5.27
N THR A 275 -16.46 -16.53 -5.97
CA THR A 275 -15.69 -17.74 -5.74
C THR A 275 -14.22 -17.49 -6.06
N ASP A 276 -13.36 -17.87 -5.14
CA ASP A 276 -11.91 -17.86 -5.30
C ASP A 276 -11.35 -19.30 -5.27
N LEU A 277 -10.24 -19.51 -5.96
CA LEU A 277 -9.53 -20.78 -6.07
C LEU A 277 -8.03 -20.55 -5.85
N SER A 278 -7.47 -21.12 -4.78
CA SER A 278 -6.04 -21.05 -4.46
C SER A 278 -5.35 -22.38 -4.80
N GLY A 279 -4.12 -22.32 -5.32
CA GLY A 279 -3.39 -23.51 -5.77
C GLY A 279 -1.88 -23.41 -5.59
N SER A 280 -1.27 -24.50 -5.14
CA SER A 280 0.18 -24.77 -5.17
C SER A 280 0.43 -26.12 -5.86
N GLU A 281 1.69 -26.59 -5.89
CA GLU A 281 2.01 -27.91 -6.46
C GLU A 281 1.33 -29.09 -5.71
N ASP A 282 0.93 -28.88 -4.46
CA ASP A 282 0.41 -29.89 -3.54
C ASP A 282 -0.89 -29.50 -2.81
N HIS A 283 -1.31 -28.24 -2.81
CA HIS A 283 -2.52 -27.73 -2.14
C HIS A 283 -3.52 -27.17 -3.16
N VAL A 284 -4.82 -27.42 -2.94
CA VAL A 284 -5.92 -26.69 -3.60
C VAL A 284 -6.97 -26.21 -2.60
N GLY A 285 -7.42 -24.98 -2.76
CA GLY A 285 -8.37 -24.29 -1.87
C GLY A 285 -9.52 -23.66 -2.65
N TRP A 286 -10.69 -23.58 -2.02
CA TRP A 286 -11.89 -22.95 -2.58
C TRP A 286 -12.61 -22.14 -1.50
N MET A 287 -12.98 -20.90 -1.82
CA MET A 287 -13.68 -20.00 -0.91
C MET A 287 -14.84 -19.30 -1.63
N GLN A 288 -15.99 -19.17 -0.96
CA GLN A 288 -17.14 -18.39 -1.44
C GLN A 288 -17.95 -17.87 -0.26
N THR A 289 -18.51 -16.65 -0.34
CA THR A 289 -19.52 -16.21 0.64
C THR A 289 -20.93 -16.33 0.11
N VAL A 290 -21.86 -16.78 0.95
CA VAL A 290 -23.27 -17.00 0.63
C VAL A 290 -24.18 -16.33 1.67
N TYR A 291 -25.45 -16.14 1.35
CA TYR A 291 -26.45 -15.74 2.37
C TYR A 291 -26.77 -16.92 3.28
N GLY A 292 -26.89 -16.65 4.59
CA GLY A 292 -27.18 -17.64 5.61
C GLY A 292 -28.38 -17.27 6.51
N PRO A 293 -28.69 -18.09 7.52
CA PRO A 293 -28.02 -19.35 7.87
C PRO A 293 -28.17 -20.42 6.78
N ILE A 294 -27.26 -21.38 6.77
CA ILE A 294 -27.26 -22.52 5.83
C ILE A 294 -27.40 -23.85 6.57
N SER A 295 -27.80 -24.89 5.85
CA SER A 295 -27.80 -26.28 6.33
C SER A 295 -27.48 -27.24 5.19
N ASN A 296 -27.37 -28.55 5.47
CA ASN A 296 -27.15 -29.60 4.47
C ASN A 296 -25.93 -29.37 3.56
N LEU A 297 -24.84 -28.81 4.10
CA LEU A 297 -23.60 -28.59 3.37
C LEU A 297 -22.96 -29.93 2.98
N HIS A 298 -22.77 -30.17 1.68
CA HIS A 298 -22.18 -31.39 1.13
C HIS A 298 -21.23 -31.04 -0.02
N SER A 299 -20.03 -31.63 -0.04
CA SER A 299 -19.07 -31.53 -1.13
C SER A 299 -18.89 -32.86 -1.86
N VAL A 300 -18.56 -32.82 -3.14
CA VAL A 300 -18.08 -33.96 -3.94
C VAL A 300 -16.63 -33.65 -4.31
N THR A 301 -15.69 -34.50 -3.89
CA THR A 301 -14.25 -34.29 -4.13
C THR A 301 -13.92 -34.17 -5.61
N ALA A 302 -12.90 -33.38 -5.97
CA ALA A 302 -12.38 -33.37 -7.34
C ALA A 302 -11.52 -34.63 -7.61
N PRO A 303 -11.44 -35.13 -8.86
CA PRO A 303 -10.55 -36.24 -9.20
C PRO A 303 -9.09 -35.90 -8.87
N GLY A 304 -8.39 -36.80 -8.19
CA GLY A 304 -6.98 -36.59 -7.82
C GLY A 304 -6.74 -35.74 -6.56
N VAL A 305 -7.78 -35.33 -5.84
CA VAL A 305 -7.66 -34.62 -4.56
C VAL A 305 -7.82 -35.58 -3.37
N THR A 306 -6.93 -35.49 -2.38
CA THR A 306 -7.00 -36.18 -1.08
C THR A 306 -7.15 -35.20 0.07
N ASP A 307 -7.35 -35.73 1.28
CA ASP A 307 -7.36 -34.98 2.56
C ASP A 307 -8.32 -33.78 2.56
N GLN A 308 -9.41 -33.91 1.80
CA GLN A 308 -10.35 -32.84 1.55
C GLN A 308 -11.21 -32.54 2.78
N ALA A 309 -11.37 -31.27 3.09
CA ALA A 309 -12.18 -30.79 4.20
C ALA A 309 -12.93 -29.52 3.81
N ILE A 310 -14.21 -29.44 4.17
CA ILE A 310 -15.08 -28.29 3.92
C ILE A 310 -15.71 -27.83 5.24
N VAL A 311 -15.79 -26.51 5.44
CA VAL A 311 -16.36 -25.86 6.61
C VAL A 311 -17.13 -24.59 6.22
N SER A 312 -17.95 -24.11 7.16
CA SER A 312 -18.69 -22.86 7.01
C SER A 312 -18.74 -22.09 8.32
N ALA A 313 -18.68 -20.77 8.26
CA ALA A 313 -18.84 -19.92 9.45
C ALA A 313 -19.57 -18.59 9.14
N SER A 314 -20.39 -18.14 10.07
CA SER A 314 -21.12 -16.87 9.96
C SER A 314 -20.19 -15.67 10.10
N ILE A 315 -20.33 -14.68 9.21
CA ILE A 315 -19.50 -13.46 9.20
C ILE A 315 -20.09 -12.46 10.22
N PRO A 316 -19.34 -12.02 11.26
CA PRO A 316 -19.87 -11.20 12.35
C PRO A 316 -20.58 -9.93 11.88
N GLY A 317 -21.79 -9.69 12.39
CA GLY A 317 -22.59 -8.51 12.03
C GLY A 317 -23.05 -8.51 10.57
N THR A 318 -23.37 -9.67 10.00
CA THR A 318 -23.96 -9.82 8.66
C THR A 318 -25.02 -10.94 8.65
N SER A 319 -25.76 -11.03 7.54
CA SER A 319 -26.59 -12.19 7.16
C SER A 319 -25.82 -13.21 6.30
N ARG A 320 -24.49 -13.14 6.24
CA ARG A 320 -23.66 -13.92 5.31
C ARG A 320 -22.78 -14.93 6.03
N VAL A 321 -22.47 -16.01 5.32
CA VAL A 321 -21.65 -17.15 5.74
C VAL A 321 -20.52 -17.30 4.74
N VAL A 322 -19.29 -17.44 5.22
CA VAL A 322 -18.17 -17.90 4.39
C VAL A 322 -18.18 -19.42 4.35
N LEU A 323 -18.12 -19.97 3.14
CA LEU A 323 -17.78 -21.35 2.83
C LEU A 323 -16.29 -21.38 2.49
N TRP A 324 -15.57 -22.35 3.06
CA TRP A 324 -14.21 -22.67 2.64
C TRP A 324 -14.03 -24.18 2.62
N GLY A 325 -13.24 -24.67 1.69
CA GLY A 325 -12.60 -25.96 1.86
C GLY A 325 -11.27 -26.05 1.14
N SER A 326 -10.52 -27.06 1.53
CA SER A 326 -9.16 -27.32 1.07
C SER A 326 -9.00 -28.80 0.79
N GLY A 327 -8.04 -29.15 -0.06
CA GLY A 327 -7.57 -30.51 -0.29
C GLY A 327 -6.07 -30.52 -0.56
N THR A 328 -5.57 -31.70 -0.92
CA THR A 328 -4.18 -31.95 -1.29
C THR A 328 -4.17 -32.59 -2.68
N LEU A 329 -3.33 -32.12 -3.60
CA LEU A 329 -3.21 -32.69 -4.94
C LEU A 329 -2.37 -33.98 -4.91
N ALA A 330 -2.83 -35.01 -5.61
CA ALA A 330 -2.04 -36.22 -5.81
C ALA A 330 -0.83 -35.94 -6.71
N ALA A 331 0.36 -36.38 -6.29
CA ALA A 331 1.61 -36.15 -7.00
C ALA A 331 1.53 -36.55 -8.49
N GLY A 332 1.68 -35.56 -9.38
CA GLY A 332 1.60 -35.75 -10.83
C GLY A 332 0.21 -35.58 -11.45
N SER A 333 -0.82 -35.15 -10.70
CA SER A 333 -2.12 -34.73 -11.29
C SER A 333 -2.00 -33.53 -12.23
N GLY A 334 -1.00 -32.67 -11.99
CA GLY A 334 -0.96 -31.31 -12.49
C GLY A 334 -2.00 -30.41 -11.82
N ALA A 335 -1.91 -29.10 -12.06
CA ALA A 335 -2.92 -28.11 -11.68
C ALA A 335 -4.14 -28.16 -12.64
N GLY A 336 -4.60 -29.37 -12.99
CA GLY A 336 -5.72 -29.58 -13.93
C GLY A 336 -7.09 -29.21 -13.35
N SER A 337 -7.16 -29.00 -12.04
CA SER A 337 -8.27 -28.33 -11.37
C SER A 337 -7.76 -27.67 -10.09
N ASP A 338 -7.74 -26.33 -10.04
CA ASP A 338 -7.43 -25.55 -8.84
C ASP A 338 -8.51 -25.70 -7.73
N ALA A 339 -9.51 -26.55 -7.96
CA ALA A 339 -10.64 -26.82 -7.10
C ALA A 339 -10.49 -28.11 -6.28
N PRO A 340 -10.59 -28.07 -4.93
CA PRO A 340 -10.64 -29.29 -4.11
C PRO A 340 -11.91 -30.13 -4.29
N PHE A 341 -12.97 -29.56 -4.86
CA PHE A 341 -14.27 -30.20 -5.06
C PHE A 341 -14.74 -30.04 -6.51
N SER A 342 -15.37 -31.07 -7.05
CA SER A 342 -16.08 -31.00 -8.34
C SER A 342 -17.46 -30.34 -8.19
N LYS A 343 -18.09 -30.46 -7.03
CA LYS A 343 -19.37 -29.83 -6.68
C LYS A 343 -19.47 -29.55 -5.18
N VAL A 344 -20.12 -28.45 -4.80
CA VAL A 344 -20.55 -28.15 -3.42
C VAL A 344 -22.02 -27.78 -3.44
N THR A 345 -22.81 -28.28 -2.48
CA THR A 345 -24.23 -27.97 -2.31
C THR A 345 -24.55 -27.56 -0.88
N TRP A 346 -25.55 -26.69 -0.71
CA TRP A 346 -26.06 -26.28 0.60
C TRP A 346 -27.52 -25.86 0.49
N THR A 347 -28.29 -26.00 1.57
CA THR A 347 -29.62 -25.39 1.71
C THR A 347 -29.47 -23.97 2.25
N GLY A 348 -30.02 -22.98 1.55
CA GLY A 348 -29.98 -21.57 1.93
C GLY A 348 -31.11 -21.15 2.89
N PRO A 349 -31.11 -19.88 3.34
CA PRO A 349 -32.16 -19.35 4.23
C PRO A 349 -33.54 -19.25 3.55
N ASP A 350 -33.61 -19.37 2.22
CA ASP A 350 -34.84 -19.48 1.44
C ASP A 350 -35.37 -20.91 1.32
N GLY A 351 -34.74 -21.88 2.02
CA GLY A 351 -35.09 -23.29 2.00
C GLY A 351 -34.76 -24.04 0.70
N LYS A 352 -34.15 -23.38 -0.29
CA LYS A 352 -33.73 -24.01 -1.55
C LYS A 352 -32.34 -24.61 -1.42
N THR A 353 -32.09 -25.69 -2.16
CA THR A 353 -30.72 -26.18 -2.40
C THR A 353 -30.07 -25.31 -3.48
N HIS A 354 -28.92 -24.73 -3.13
CA HIS A 354 -28.02 -24.02 -4.03
C HIS A 354 -26.82 -24.93 -4.32
N SER A 355 -26.11 -24.69 -5.43
CA SER A 355 -24.83 -25.36 -5.68
C SER A 355 -23.81 -24.44 -6.32
N TRP A 356 -22.56 -24.74 -6.01
CA TRP A 356 -21.40 -24.37 -6.81
C TRP A 356 -20.88 -25.64 -7.50
N ASP A 357 -20.44 -25.49 -8.74
CA ASP A 357 -19.86 -26.55 -9.56
C ASP A 357 -18.52 -26.04 -10.07
N ALA A 358 -17.50 -26.90 -10.08
CA ALA A 358 -16.16 -26.49 -10.52
C ALA A 358 -16.15 -26.08 -12.00
N PRO A 359 -15.31 -25.11 -12.39
CA PRO A 359 -15.03 -24.86 -13.80
C PRO A 359 -14.56 -26.16 -14.47
N THR A 360 -15.16 -26.51 -15.61
CA THR A 360 -14.58 -27.55 -16.49
C THR A 360 -13.33 -26.98 -17.16
N PRO A 361 -12.19 -27.71 -17.15
CA PRO A 361 -10.98 -27.33 -17.87
C PRO A 361 -11.14 -27.41 -19.40
#